data_AF-A0A5K0WN49-F1
#
_entry.id   AF-A0A5K0WN49-F1
#
_cell.length_a   1.000
_cell.length_b   1.000
_cell.length_c   1.000
_cell.angle_alpha   90.00
_cell.angle_beta   90.00
_cell.angle_gamma   90.00
#
_symmetry.space_group_name_H-M   'P 1'
#
loop_
_entity.id
_entity.type
_entity.pdbx_description
1 polymer ?
#
loop_
_entity_poly.entity_id
_entity_poly.type
_entity_poly.pdbx_seq_one_letter_code
_entity_poly.pdbx_strand_id
1 'polypeptide(L)'
;QNQMSLEEYITRYRHLEAYCPHFYTTDGARAGKFVRGLREGLRTKVLTSRPRDLDEAVTMARCIEEDWARTQKDHQKKASQHSQGGRTQVKRHHFAGRTRPYERRDDRTFRRNQPTR
;
A
#
# COMPACT_ATOMS: atom_id res chain seq x y z
N GLN A 1 -16.28 13.79 -8.58
CA GLN A 1 -15.38 14.48 -7.63
C GLN A 1 -14.58 15.50 -8.41
N ASN A 2 -14.51 16.74 -7.93
CA ASN A 2 -13.87 17.88 -8.60
C ASN A 2 -12.41 17.51 -8.96
N GLN A 3 -12.08 17.42 -10.26
CA GLN A 3 -10.75 17.07 -10.76
C GLN A 3 -9.81 18.28 -10.68
N MET A 4 -9.65 18.85 -9.49
CA MET A 4 -8.78 20.00 -9.29
C MET A 4 -7.35 19.51 -9.05
N SER A 5 -6.37 20.17 -9.67
CA SER A 5 -4.96 19.91 -9.40
C SER A 5 -4.62 20.26 -7.93
N LEU A 6 -3.54 19.67 -7.41
CA LEU A 6 -3.06 20.00 -6.07
C LEU A 6 -2.74 21.49 -5.93
N GLU A 7 -2.12 22.09 -6.94
CA GLU A 7 -1.77 23.51 -6.95
C GLU A 7 -3.01 24.41 -6.90
N GLU A 8 -4.01 24.16 -7.73
CA GLU A 8 -5.27 24.92 -7.69
C GLU A 8 -5.96 24.80 -6.32
N TYR A 9 -5.92 23.62 -5.72
CA TYR A 9 -6.44 23.41 -4.37
C TYR A 9 -5.68 24.25 -3.34
N ILE A 10 -4.33 24.23 -3.37
CA ILE A 10 -3.48 25.03 -2.48
C ILE A 10 -3.81 26.52 -2.64
N THR A 11 -3.87 27.03 -3.87
CA THR A 11 -4.18 28.44 -4.15
C THR A 11 -5.54 28.82 -3.57
N ARG A 12 -6.59 28.03 -3.81
CA ARG A 12 -7.92 28.31 -3.26
C ARG A 12 -7.96 28.23 -1.75
N TYR A 13 -7.25 27.26 -1.15
CA TYR A 13 -7.17 27.12 0.29
C TYR A 13 -6.52 28.35 0.94
N ARG A 14 -5.39 28.82 0.40
CA ARG A 14 -4.71 30.05 0.86
C ARG A 14 -5.55 31.30 0.68
N HIS A 15 -6.29 31.39 -0.42
CA HIS A 15 -7.20 32.50 -0.66
C HIS A 15 -8.32 32.53 0.39
N LEU A 16 -8.97 31.39 0.66
CA LEU A 16 -10.02 31.29 1.69
C LEU A 16 -9.50 31.59 3.10
N GLU A 17 -8.29 31.14 3.39
CA GLU A 17 -7.61 31.37 4.65
C GLU A 17 -7.36 32.85 4.94
N ALA A 18 -7.04 33.65 3.93
CA ALA A 18 -6.86 35.10 4.07
C ALA A 18 -8.14 35.81 4.55
N TYR A 19 -9.33 35.29 4.19
CA TYR A 19 -10.61 35.85 4.62
C TYR A 19 -11.06 35.39 6.00
N CYS A 20 -10.48 34.31 6.52
CA CYS A 20 -10.92 33.63 7.74
C CYS A 20 -9.78 33.38 8.75
N PRO A 21 -8.99 34.40 9.15
CA PRO A 21 -7.85 34.21 10.05
C PRO A 21 -8.27 33.68 11.43
N HIS A 22 -9.47 34.03 11.90
CA HIS A 22 -10.02 33.57 13.19
C HIS A 22 -10.56 32.14 13.18
N PHE A 23 -10.66 31.51 12.00
CA PHE A 23 -11.23 30.17 11.86
C PHE A 23 -10.26 29.06 12.32
N TYR A 24 -8.97 29.39 12.44
CA TYR A 24 -7.92 28.45 12.86
C TYR A 24 -7.35 28.87 14.20
N THR A 25 -7.42 27.97 15.18
CA THR A 25 -6.94 28.20 16.55
C THR A 25 -5.47 27.85 16.72
N THR A 26 -4.96 26.92 15.92
CA THR A 26 -3.57 26.43 15.96
C THR A 26 -3.13 26.03 14.55
N ASP A 27 -1.82 26.08 14.28
CA ASP A 27 -1.26 25.66 12.98
C ASP A 27 -1.52 24.18 12.69
N GLY A 28 -1.57 23.33 13.71
CA GLY A 28 -1.95 21.92 13.55
C GLY A 28 -3.41 21.74 13.13
N ALA A 29 -4.34 22.53 13.66
CA ALA A 29 -5.75 22.51 13.23
C ALA A 29 -5.91 22.97 11.78
N ARG A 30 -5.12 23.98 11.38
CA ARG A 30 -5.05 24.50 10.01
C ARG A 30 -4.51 23.44 9.04
N ALA A 31 -3.42 22.78 9.39
CA ALA A 31 -2.87 21.64 8.65
C ALA A 31 -3.89 20.50 8.51
N GLY A 32 -4.57 20.15 9.61
CA GLY A 32 -5.59 19.10 9.60
C GLY A 32 -6.77 19.40 8.67
N LYS A 33 -7.22 20.66 8.60
CA LYS A 33 -8.28 21.08 7.67
C LYS A 33 -7.84 20.99 6.22
N PHE A 34 -6.62 21.40 5.91
CA PHE A 34 -6.01 21.23 4.60
C PHE A 34 -5.95 19.75 4.19
N VAL A 35 -5.40 18.89 5.05
CA VAL A 35 -5.28 17.45 4.76
C VAL A 35 -6.63 16.80 4.50
N ARG A 36 -7.68 17.17 5.23
CA ARG A 36 -9.04 16.64 5.02
C ARG A 36 -9.64 17.00 3.67
N GLY A 37 -9.23 18.12 3.06
CA GLY A 37 -9.69 18.54 1.74
C GLY A 37 -8.90 17.95 0.57
N LEU A 38 -7.78 17.25 0.84
CA LEU A 38 -7.02 16.55 -0.19
C LEU A 38 -7.81 15.36 -0.76
N ARG A 39 -7.53 15.03 -2.02
CA ARG A 39 -8.00 13.79 -2.66
C ARG A 39 -7.51 12.57 -1.88
N GLU A 40 -8.32 11.52 -1.83
CA GLU A 40 -8.13 10.37 -0.94
C GLU A 40 -6.73 9.73 -1.04
N GLY A 41 -6.20 9.59 -2.25
CA GLY A 41 -4.85 9.04 -2.47
C GLY A 41 -3.71 9.86 -1.85
N LEU A 42 -3.84 11.20 -1.83
CA LEU A 42 -2.88 12.07 -1.15
C LEU A 42 -3.19 12.19 0.34
N ARG A 43 -4.47 12.35 0.69
CA ARG A 43 -4.94 12.52 2.07
C ARG A 43 -4.38 11.45 2.99
N THR A 44 -4.55 10.19 2.64
CA THR A 44 -4.13 9.08 3.50
C THR A 44 -2.62 9.11 3.78
N LYS A 45 -1.81 9.41 2.75
CA LYS A 45 -0.35 9.46 2.86
C LYS A 45 0.14 10.68 3.66
N VAL A 46 -0.43 11.86 3.41
CA VAL A 46 -0.08 13.07 4.18
C VAL A 46 -0.52 12.91 5.64
N LEU A 47 -1.70 12.32 5.89
CA LEU A 47 -2.20 12.09 7.24
C LEU A 47 -1.28 11.17 8.05
N THR A 48 -0.72 10.12 7.43
CA THR A 48 0.23 9.21 8.10
C THR A 48 1.55 9.90 8.46
N SER A 49 1.97 10.90 7.68
CA SER A 49 3.20 11.66 7.95
C SER A 49 3.05 12.72 9.05
N ARG A 50 1.81 12.99 9.51
CA ARG A 50 1.49 13.89 10.64
C ARG A 50 2.16 15.27 10.53
N PRO A 51 1.78 16.10 9.54
CA PRO A 51 2.29 17.47 9.43
C PRO A 51 1.94 18.30 10.66
N ARG A 52 2.88 19.14 11.10
CA ARG A 52 2.77 20.02 12.26
C ARG A 52 2.09 21.33 11.91
N ASP A 53 2.33 21.82 10.70
CA ASP A 53 1.79 23.07 10.18
C ASP A 53 1.34 22.92 8.72
N LEU A 54 0.76 24.01 8.19
CA LEU A 54 0.20 24.03 6.84
C LEU A 54 1.29 23.96 5.75
N ASP A 55 2.44 24.61 5.95
CA ASP A 55 3.52 24.62 4.96
C ASP A 55 4.17 23.25 4.84
N GLU A 56 4.33 22.55 5.97
CA GLU A 56 4.78 21.17 6.03
C GLU A 56 3.77 20.26 5.31
N ALA A 57 2.46 20.42 5.56
CA ALA A 57 1.42 19.65 4.88
C ALA A 57 1.42 19.87 3.36
N VAL A 58 1.60 21.11 2.90
CA VAL A 58 1.71 21.47 1.48
C VAL A 58 2.95 20.83 0.85
N THR A 59 4.09 20.93 1.52
CA THR A 59 5.37 20.36 1.06
C THR A 59 5.26 18.84 0.93
N MET A 60 4.73 18.16 1.95
CA MET A 60 4.50 16.72 1.90
C MET A 60 3.54 16.33 0.78
N ALA A 61 2.44 17.06 0.59
CA ALA A 61 1.49 16.78 -0.47
C ALA A 61 2.13 16.86 -1.87
N ARG A 62 2.98 17.88 -2.11
CA ARG A 62 3.76 18.01 -3.35
C ARG A 62 4.72 16.86 -3.55
N CYS A 63 5.54 16.54 -2.55
CA CYS A 63 6.49 15.42 -2.62
C CYS A 63 5.78 14.09 -2.96
N ILE A 64 4.64 13.82 -2.30
CA ILE A 64 3.88 12.59 -2.53
C ILE A 64 3.26 12.56 -3.93
N GLU A 65 2.76 13.69 -4.44
CA GLU A 65 2.21 13.76 -5.80
C GLU A 65 3.28 13.48 -6.86
N GLU A 66 4.47 14.07 -6.69
CA GLU A 66 5.62 13.83 -7.57
C GLU A 66 6.09 12.37 -7.52
N ASP A 67 6.23 11.80 -6.31
CA ASP A 67 6.63 10.40 -6.12
C ASP A 67 5.62 9.42 -6.72
N TRP A 68 4.32 9.74 -6.62
CA TRP A 68 3.26 8.95 -7.24
C TRP A 68 3.38 8.97 -8.77
N ALA A 69 3.65 10.15 -9.35
CA ALA A 69 3.84 10.29 -10.79
C ALA A 69 5.06 9.49 -11.31
N ARG A 70 6.13 9.41 -10.52
CA ARG A 70 7.32 8.58 -10.84
C ARG A 70 7.00 7.08 -10.75
N THR A 71 6.39 6.64 -9.66
CA THR A 71 6.06 5.22 -9.43
C THR A 71 5.10 4.67 -10.49
N GLN A 72 4.11 5.46 -10.94
CA GLN A 72 3.20 5.06 -12.01
C GLN A 72 3.94 4.80 -13.34
N LYS A 73 4.94 5.62 -13.68
CA LYS A 73 5.76 5.43 -14.88
C LYS A 73 6.59 4.15 -14.81
N ASP A 74 7.10 3.81 -13.62
CA ASP A 74 7.89 2.59 -13.42
C ASP A 74 7.02 1.32 -13.44
N HIS A 75 5.81 1.39 -12.90
CA HIS A 75 4.85 0.29 -12.96
C HIS A 75 4.42 0.00 -14.41
N GLN A 76 4.29 1.03 -15.26
CA GLN A 76 3.95 0.84 -16.67
C GLN A 76 5.08 0.16 -17.46
N LYS A 77 6.35 0.48 -17.17
CA LYS A 77 7.50 -0.22 -17.78
C LYS A 77 7.59 -1.68 -17.36
N LYS A 78 7.31 -1.99 -16.09
CA LYS A 78 7.28 -3.38 -15.58
C LYS A 78 6.08 -4.18 -16.10
N ALA A 79 4.91 -3.56 -16.24
CA ALA A 79 3.73 -4.21 -16.81
C ALA A 79 3.94 -4.58 -18.29
N SER A 80 4.58 -3.71 -19.08
CA SER A 80 4.94 -4.03 -20.47
C SER A 80 5.99 -5.13 -20.59
N GLN A 81 6.91 -5.26 -19.63
CA GLN A 81 7.88 -6.36 -19.60
C GLN A 81 7.24 -7.70 -19.19
N HIS A 82 6.24 -7.69 -18.31
CA HIS A 82 5.53 -8.90 -17.90
C HIS A 82 4.58 -9.46 -18.97
N SER A 83 4.17 -8.64 -19.95
CA SER A 83 3.36 -9.09 -21.09
C SER A 83 4.18 -9.66 -22.26
N GLN A 84 5.52 -9.50 -22.23
CA GLN A 84 6.45 -9.97 -23.28
C GLN A 84 7.55 -10.89 -22.70
N GLY A 85 7.44 -11.29 -21.44
CA GLY A 85 8.31 -12.26 -20.80
C GLY A 85 7.72 -13.66 -20.90
N GLY A 86 7.96 -14.33 -22.03
CA GLY A 86 7.62 -15.73 -22.22
C GLY A 86 8.02 -16.57 -21.00
N ARG A 87 7.14 -17.48 -20.62
CA ARG A 87 7.31 -18.51 -19.58
C ARG A 87 8.76 -19.01 -19.57
N THR A 88 9.57 -18.56 -18.62
CA THR A 88 10.74 -19.33 -18.21
C THR A 88 10.19 -20.48 -17.38
N GLN A 89 9.84 -21.58 -18.06
CA GLN A 89 9.72 -22.87 -17.40
C GLN A 89 11.09 -23.16 -16.80
N VAL A 90 11.25 -22.88 -15.52
CA VAL A 90 12.34 -23.45 -14.74
C VAL A 90 12.15 -24.96 -14.81
N LYS A 91 12.91 -25.60 -15.68
CA LYS A 91 12.94 -27.05 -15.84
C LYS A 91 13.50 -27.59 -14.53
N ARG A 92 12.60 -27.96 -13.61
CA ARG A 92 12.96 -28.68 -12.39
C ARG A 92 13.55 -30.00 -12.86
N HIS A 93 14.88 -30.12 -12.82
CA HIS A 93 15.52 -31.40 -13.01
C HIS A 93 14.99 -32.34 -11.93
N HIS A 94 14.21 -33.34 -12.34
CA HIS A 94 13.85 -34.45 -11.49
C HIS A 94 15.15 -35.17 -11.14
N PHE A 95 15.62 -34.98 -9.91
CA PHE A 95 16.64 -35.83 -9.33
C PHE A 95 16.03 -37.23 -9.24
N ALA A 96 16.44 -38.12 -10.15
CA ALA A 96 16.03 -39.52 -10.16
C ALA A 96 16.73 -40.26 -9.00
N GLY A 97 16.33 -39.93 -7.77
CA GLY A 97 16.67 -40.69 -6.57
C GLY A 97 15.54 -41.66 -6.27
N ARG A 98 15.78 -42.95 -6.52
CA ARG A 98 14.87 -44.04 -6.18
C ARG A 98 14.60 -44.04 -4.66
N THR A 99 13.48 -43.48 -4.22
CA THR A 99 12.93 -43.80 -2.90
C THR A 99 11.94 -44.95 -3.08
N ARG A 100 12.35 -46.13 -2.61
CA ARG A 100 11.46 -47.29 -2.49
C ARG A 100 10.26 -46.90 -1.61
N PRO A 101 9.01 -47.17 -2.02
CA PRO A 101 7.89 -47.03 -1.10
C PRO A 101 8.05 -48.11 -0.02
N TYR A 102 7.90 -47.72 1.23
CA TYR A 102 7.73 -48.67 2.33
C TYR A 102 6.51 -49.53 2.00
N GLU A 103 6.67 -50.85 1.98
CA GLU A 103 5.54 -51.75 1.89
C GLU A 103 4.69 -51.57 3.15
N ARG A 104 3.43 -51.19 2.94
CA ARG A 104 2.38 -51.22 3.96
C ARG A 104 2.26 -52.65 4.45
N ARG A 105 2.83 -52.93 5.62
CA ARG A 105 2.61 -54.19 6.34
C ARG A 105 1.24 -54.10 7.00
N ASP A 106 0.23 -54.67 6.35
CA ASP A 106 -1.02 -55.07 7.00
C ASP A 106 -0.69 -56.22 7.95
N ASP A 107 -0.64 -55.95 9.26
CA ASP A 107 -0.70 -57.03 10.24
C ASP A 107 -1.64 -56.69 11.39
N ARG A 108 -2.58 -57.63 11.59
CA ARG A 108 -3.79 -57.51 12.38
C ARG A 108 -3.43 -57.70 13.85
N THR A 109 -3.60 -56.68 14.67
CA THR A 109 -3.98 -56.89 16.07
C THR A 109 -4.83 -55.73 16.59
N PHE A 110 -6.04 -55.61 16.05
CA PHE A 110 -7.18 -55.10 16.81
C PHE A 110 -7.57 -56.15 17.86
N ARG A 111 -6.96 -56.09 19.04
CA ARG A 111 -7.58 -56.56 20.29
C ARG A 111 -7.51 -55.40 21.27
N ARG A 112 -8.55 -54.57 21.33
CA ARG A 112 -9.77 -54.78 22.12
C ARG A 112 -9.47 -54.75 23.63
N ASN A 113 -9.64 -53.54 24.16
CA ASN A 113 -10.28 -53.21 25.43
C ASN A 113 -9.55 -53.54 26.76
N GLN A 114 -9.22 -52.46 27.49
CA GLN A 114 -9.12 -52.35 28.96
C GLN A 114 -10.29 -53.07 29.68
N PRO A 115 -10.17 -53.55 30.95
CA PRO A 115 -10.13 -52.67 32.13
C PRO A 115 -9.40 -53.15 33.41
N THR A 116 -9.08 -52.16 34.25
CA THR A 116 -8.93 -52.11 35.73
C THR A 116 -8.94 -53.40 36.56
N ARG A 117 -7.92 -53.60 37.41
CA ARG A 117 -7.95 -53.38 38.88
C ARG A 117 -6.55 -53.54 39.47
#